data_AF-A0A1I3M6R9-F1
#
_entry.id   AF-A0A1I3M6R9-F1
#
_cell.length_a   1.000
_cell.length_b   1.000
_cell.length_c   1.000
_cell.angle_alpha   90.00
_cell.angle_beta   90.00
_cell.angle_gamma   90.00
#
_symmetry.space_group_name_H-M   'P 1'
#
loop_
_entity.id
_entity.type
_entity.pdbx_description
1 polymer ?
#
loop_
_entity_poly.entity_id
_entity_poly.type
_entity_poly.pdbx_seq_one_letter_code
_entity_poly.pdbx_strand_id
1 'polypeptide(L)'
;MLNDTITHIAIATVISLQLAGNAAAENTSPTTPQAAHESTSITALLNDGWGEATLAGVVRDNDKMTVRVRFTKAEEASGSRIIYGTLSSNIWESEIYVVSGEKKYLLLTDSKGKPLASSNLQLDDRGPQAGAWHGTFPAPQAGASATLQLPGMEPLGPFTVPE
;
A
#
# COMPACT_ATOMS: atom_id res chain seq x y z
N MET A 1 -25.46 33.59 -34.57
CA MET A 1 -24.01 33.33 -34.71
C MET A 1 -23.31 34.06 -33.59
N LEU A 2 -22.54 33.31 -32.77
CA LEU A 2 -21.47 33.73 -31.84
C LEU A 2 -21.86 34.79 -30.76
N ASN A 3 -21.45 34.75 -29.49
CA ASN A 3 -20.47 33.96 -28.75
C ASN A 3 -20.62 34.30 -27.25
N ASP A 4 -20.05 33.45 -26.40
CA ASP A 4 -19.42 33.72 -25.10
C ASP A 4 -20.24 34.05 -23.82
N THR A 5 -20.33 33.01 -22.98
CA THR A 5 -19.72 32.84 -21.65
C THR A 5 -19.51 34.04 -20.69
N ILE A 6 -19.75 33.71 -19.40
CA ILE A 6 -19.26 34.30 -18.13
C ILE A 6 -20.15 35.40 -17.53
N THR A 7 -20.64 35.19 -16.30
CA THR A 7 -20.26 35.98 -15.10
C THR A 7 -21.20 35.77 -13.91
N HIS A 8 -20.58 35.36 -12.80
CA HIS A 8 -20.77 35.69 -11.37
C HIS A 8 -22.07 36.34 -10.91
N ILE A 9 -22.50 35.99 -9.68
CA ILE A 9 -22.89 36.93 -8.60
C ILE A 9 -23.18 36.12 -7.32
N ALA A 10 -22.56 36.52 -6.20
CA ALA A 10 -23.20 36.82 -4.91
C ALA A 10 -22.13 36.87 -3.80
N ILE A 11 -21.64 38.05 -3.41
CA ILE A 11 -22.19 38.90 -2.32
C ILE A 11 -21.92 38.25 -0.94
N ALA A 12 -20.81 38.56 -0.27
CA ALA A 12 -20.51 39.75 0.54
C ALA A 12 -20.98 39.69 2.00
N THR A 13 -20.08 40.20 2.85
CA THR A 13 -20.31 40.92 4.11
C THR A 13 -20.15 40.14 5.42
N VAL A 14 -19.07 40.43 6.15
CA VAL A 14 -19.21 40.91 7.54
C VAL A 14 -18.07 41.87 7.91
N ILE A 15 -18.51 43.05 8.33
CA ILE A 15 -17.83 44.17 9.01
C ILE A 15 -17.71 43.73 10.51
N SER A 16 -16.64 43.92 11.30
CA SER A 16 -16.11 45.20 11.80
C SER A 16 -15.05 45.01 12.91
N LEU A 17 -14.40 46.13 13.25
CA LEU A 17 -13.84 46.56 14.55
C LEU A 17 -12.34 46.31 14.83
N GLN A 18 -11.55 47.35 14.59
CA GLN A 18 -10.18 47.52 15.08
C GLN A 18 -10.18 48.19 16.46
N LEU A 19 -9.46 47.60 17.42
CA LEU A 19 -8.93 48.30 18.60
C LEU A 19 -7.39 48.22 18.54
N ALA A 20 -6.74 49.38 18.69
CA ALA A 20 -5.29 49.53 18.66
C ALA A 20 -4.65 49.26 20.05
N GLY A 21 -3.45 48.65 20.07
CA GLY A 21 -2.62 48.56 21.28
C GLY A 21 -1.39 47.66 21.16
N ASN A 22 -0.23 48.28 20.89
CA ASN A 22 1.16 47.91 21.20
C ASN A 22 1.74 46.51 20.86
N ALA A 23 2.64 46.53 19.87
CA ALA A 23 3.96 45.89 19.77
C ALA A 23 4.25 44.60 20.56
N ALA A 24 4.31 43.47 19.84
CA ALA A 24 5.34 42.44 19.97
C ALA A 24 5.44 41.69 18.63
N ALA A 25 6.66 41.45 18.17
CA ALA A 25 6.93 40.72 16.94
C ALA A 25 6.56 39.25 17.11
N GLU A 26 5.68 38.73 16.28
CA GLU A 26 5.55 37.29 16.02
C GLU A 26 5.03 37.12 14.57
N ASN A 27 5.95 36.75 13.68
CA ASN A 27 5.60 36.16 12.39
C ASN A 27 4.86 34.85 12.65
N THR A 28 3.55 34.91 12.86
CA THR A 28 2.70 33.74 12.78
C THR A 28 2.26 33.59 11.34
N SER A 29 3.05 32.81 10.59
CA SER A 29 2.54 32.13 9.40
C SER A 29 1.21 31.47 9.75
N PRO A 30 0.16 31.57 8.92
CA PRO A 30 -1.02 30.75 9.13
C PRO A 30 -0.58 29.29 8.98
N THR A 31 -0.55 28.56 10.09
CA THR A 31 -0.55 27.10 10.07
C THR A 31 -1.88 26.69 9.46
N THR A 32 -1.92 26.60 8.13
CA THR A 32 -2.87 25.73 7.45
C THR A 32 -2.71 24.37 8.13
N PRO A 33 -3.77 23.78 8.70
CA PRO A 33 -3.74 22.36 9.01
C PRO A 33 -3.50 21.69 7.66
N GLN A 34 -2.24 21.33 7.42
CA GLN A 34 -1.86 20.45 6.33
C GLN A 34 -2.64 19.18 6.65
N ALA A 35 -3.75 19.00 5.95
CA ALA A 35 -4.47 17.76 5.93
C ALA A 35 -3.39 16.70 5.73
N ALA A 36 -3.17 15.90 6.76
CA ALA A 36 -2.47 14.65 6.60
C ALA A 36 -3.21 13.99 5.45
N HIS A 37 -2.55 13.87 4.30
CA HIS A 37 -2.92 12.85 3.37
C HIS A 37 -2.72 11.57 4.16
N GLU A 38 -3.78 11.10 4.80
CA GLU A 38 -3.89 9.73 5.27
C GLU A 38 -3.67 8.90 4.01
N SER A 39 -2.41 8.57 3.77
CA SER A 39 -2.03 7.58 2.78
C SER A 39 -2.51 6.30 3.42
N THR A 40 -3.77 5.94 3.18
CA THR A 40 -4.39 4.74 3.73
C THR A 40 -3.50 3.59 3.30
N SER A 41 -2.66 3.13 4.23
CA SER A 41 -1.72 2.06 3.99
C SER A 41 -2.57 0.80 3.93
N ILE A 42 -2.42 0.03 2.86
CA ILE A 42 -3.16 -1.21 2.70
C ILE A 42 -2.46 -2.25 3.56
N THR A 43 -3.19 -2.82 4.51
CA THR A 43 -2.64 -3.79 5.46
C THR A 43 -3.51 -5.03 5.60
N ALA A 44 -2.93 -6.10 6.14
CA ALA A 44 -3.57 -7.38 6.39
C ALA A 44 -2.92 -8.04 7.61
N LEU A 45 -3.70 -8.73 8.44
CA LEU A 45 -3.18 -9.41 9.62
C LEU A 45 -2.61 -10.78 9.27
N LEU A 46 -1.59 -11.20 10.02
CA LEU A 46 -1.22 -12.61 10.05
C LEU A 46 -2.29 -13.39 10.82
N ASN A 47 -2.64 -14.59 10.34
CA ASN A 47 -3.79 -15.36 10.86
C ASN A 47 -3.64 -15.80 12.32
N ASP A 48 -2.42 -15.79 12.85
CA ASP A 48 -2.09 -16.12 14.24
C ASP A 48 -1.95 -14.88 15.14
N GLY A 49 -2.17 -13.68 14.59
CA GLY A 49 -2.01 -12.41 15.30
C GLY A 49 -0.57 -12.02 15.59
N TRP A 50 0.43 -12.70 15.01
CA TRP A 50 1.85 -12.40 15.28
C TRP A 50 2.28 -11.02 14.77
N GLY A 51 1.62 -10.50 13.75
CA GLY A 51 1.94 -9.20 13.18
C GLY A 51 1.03 -8.81 12.03
N GLU A 52 1.50 -7.82 11.28
CA GLU A 52 0.77 -7.18 10.19
C GLU A 52 1.64 -7.11 8.95
N ALA A 53 1.02 -7.33 7.79
CA ALA A 53 1.60 -7.12 6.48
C ALA A 53 1.11 -5.77 5.94
N THR A 54 2.02 -4.93 5.47
CA THR A 54 1.74 -3.65 4.83
C THR A 54 2.20 -3.67 3.39
N LEU A 55 1.32 -3.28 2.46
CA LEU A 55 1.68 -3.09 1.07
C LEU A 55 2.67 -1.92 0.97
N ALA A 56 3.93 -2.26 0.69
CA ALA A 56 5.01 -1.28 0.60
C ALA A 56 5.16 -0.68 -0.80
N GLY A 57 4.60 -1.34 -1.82
CA GLY A 57 4.53 -0.80 -3.16
C GLY A 57 4.11 -1.83 -4.20
N VAL A 58 3.55 -1.33 -5.29
CA VAL A 58 3.23 -2.10 -6.49
C VAL A 58 3.88 -1.37 -7.65
N VAL A 59 4.65 -2.08 -8.46
CA VAL A 59 5.32 -1.53 -9.63
C VAL A 59 4.88 -2.33 -10.84
N ARG A 60 4.39 -1.63 -11.86
CA ARG A 60 4.13 -2.22 -13.17
C ARG A 60 5.32 -1.94 -14.09
N ASP A 61 5.75 -2.95 -14.84
CA ASP A 61 6.69 -2.85 -15.93
C ASP A 61 6.16 -3.69 -17.10
N ASN A 62 5.60 -3.02 -18.11
CA ASN A 62 4.99 -3.65 -19.28
C ASN A 62 3.90 -4.68 -18.90
N ASP A 63 4.19 -5.97 -19.13
CA ASP A 63 3.34 -7.12 -18.88
C ASP A 63 3.55 -7.74 -17.49
N LYS A 64 4.38 -7.11 -16.64
CA LYS A 64 4.76 -7.62 -15.32
C LYS A 64 4.38 -6.64 -14.22
N MET A 65 3.96 -7.19 -13.09
CA MET A 65 3.66 -6.43 -11.88
C MET A 65 4.43 -7.03 -10.71
N THR A 66 5.25 -6.23 -10.05
CA THR A 66 5.96 -6.62 -8.82
C THR A 66 5.29 -5.98 -7.62
N VAL A 67 4.87 -6.81 -6.67
CA VAL A 67 4.31 -6.39 -5.39
C VAL A 67 5.38 -6.50 -4.31
N ARG A 68 5.47 -5.50 -3.43
CA ARG A 68 6.37 -5.46 -2.28
C ARG A 68 5.55 -5.32 -1.00
N VAL A 69 5.88 -6.11 -0.01
CA VAL A 69 5.22 -6.15 1.30
C VAL A 69 6.26 -6.01 2.39
N ARG A 70 5.94 -5.23 3.42
CA ARG A 70 6.71 -5.12 4.66
C ARG A 70 5.90 -5.74 5.78
N PHE A 71 6.58 -6.36 6.73
CA PHE A 71 5.95 -6.97 7.89
C PHE A 71 6.40 -6.25 9.15
N THR A 72 5.46 -6.00 10.04
CA THR A 72 5.68 -5.51 11.40
C THR A 72 5.14 -6.53 12.38
N LYS A 73 5.74 -6.60 13.57
CA LYS A 73 5.30 -7.52 14.63
C LYS A 73 4.25 -6.84 15.51
N ALA A 74 3.36 -7.63 16.11
CA ALA A 74 2.53 -7.15 17.19
C ALA A 74 3.39 -6.80 18.43
N GLU A 75 2.88 -5.96 19.32
CA GLU A 75 3.60 -5.51 20.52
C GLU A 75 4.03 -6.71 21.38
N GLU A 76 3.09 -7.63 21.62
CA GLU A 76 3.25 -8.86 22.41
C GLU A 76 4.03 -9.98 21.69
N ALA A 77 4.27 -9.84 20.37
CA ALA A 77 4.93 -10.88 19.58
C ALA A 77 6.44 -10.93 19.89
N SER A 78 6.96 -12.14 20.05
CA SER A 78 8.37 -12.43 20.30
C SER A 78 8.86 -13.63 19.49
N GLY A 79 10.17 -13.72 19.32
CA GLY A 79 10.86 -14.77 18.58
C GLY A 79 10.80 -14.58 17.06
N SER A 80 10.96 -15.69 16.33
CA SER A 80 10.91 -15.69 14.86
C SER A 80 9.76 -16.56 14.35
N ARG A 81 9.15 -16.13 13.24
CA ARG A 81 8.06 -16.83 12.57
C ARG A 81 8.47 -17.19 11.14
N ILE A 82 8.37 -18.46 10.77
CA ILE A 82 8.57 -18.89 9.37
C ILE A 82 7.20 -18.99 8.72
N ILE A 83 6.94 -18.13 7.73
CA ILE A 83 5.73 -18.21 6.90
C ILE A 83 5.92 -19.31 5.84
N TYR A 84 7.08 -19.32 5.18
CA TYR A 84 7.56 -20.46 4.41
C TYR A 84 9.09 -20.47 4.33
N GLY A 85 9.68 -21.67 4.45
CA GLY A 85 11.14 -21.84 4.42
C GLY A 85 11.73 -21.97 3.01
N THR A 86 10.98 -22.52 2.07
CA THR A 86 11.38 -22.62 0.65
C THR A 86 10.13 -22.59 -0.21
N LEU A 87 10.15 -21.82 -1.31
CA LEU A 87 9.10 -21.83 -2.32
C LEU A 87 9.07 -23.16 -3.07
N SER A 88 8.34 -24.15 -2.54
CA SER A 88 7.99 -25.36 -3.25
C SER A 88 6.85 -25.10 -4.24
N SER A 89 6.73 -25.91 -5.30
CA SER A 89 5.67 -25.80 -6.31
C SER A 89 4.28 -25.74 -5.71
N ASN A 90 4.02 -26.53 -4.66
CA ASN A 90 2.74 -26.52 -3.96
C ASN A 90 2.38 -25.12 -3.42
N ILE A 91 3.34 -24.42 -2.80
CA ILE A 91 3.09 -23.11 -2.19
C ILE A 91 2.88 -22.04 -3.27
N TRP A 92 3.79 -21.93 -4.25
CA TRP A 92 3.74 -20.80 -5.18
C TRP A 92 2.69 -20.95 -6.29
N GLU A 93 2.22 -22.17 -6.59
CA GLU A 93 1.14 -22.40 -7.56
C GLU A 93 -0.27 -22.31 -6.93
N SER A 94 -0.40 -22.63 -5.64
CA SER A 94 -1.71 -22.72 -4.98
C SER A 94 -1.99 -21.58 -3.99
N GLU A 95 -1.00 -21.15 -3.21
CA GLU A 95 -1.18 -20.25 -2.05
C GLU A 95 -0.73 -18.80 -2.32
N ILE A 96 0.14 -18.56 -3.30
CA ILE A 96 0.64 -17.22 -3.64
C ILE A 96 0.13 -16.78 -5.00
N TYR A 97 -0.75 -15.80 -5.02
CA TYR A 97 -1.36 -15.30 -6.25
C TYR A 97 -1.97 -13.91 -6.08
N VAL A 98 -2.21 -13.24 -7.19
CA VAL A 98 -3.04 -12.02 -7.23
C VAL A 98 -4.40 -12.36 -7.81
N VAL A 99 -5.47 -11.83 -7.22
CA VAL A 99 -6.81 -11.84 -7.79
C VAL A 99 -7.13 -10.44 -8.32
N SER A 100 -7.60 -10.34 -9.56
CA SER A 100 -8.13 -9.10 -10.11
C SER A 100 -9.32 -9.41 -11.01
N GLY A 101 -10.48 -8.83 -10.68
CA GLY A 101 -11.76 -9.27 -11.24
C GLY A 101 -12.00 -10.76 -10.96
N GLU A 102 -12.31 -11.52 -12.00
CA GLU A 102 -12.56 -12.97 -11.91
C GLU A 102 -11.31 -13.82 -12.23
N LYS A 103 -10.13 -13.19 -12.33
CA LYS A 103 -8.89 -13.87 -12.75
C LYS A 103 -7.91 -14.05 -11.60
N LYS A 104 -7.33 -15.25 -11.53
CA LYS A 104 -6.18 -15.60 -10.69
C LYS A 104 -4.89 -15.45 -11.51
N TYR A 105 -3.95 -14.65 -11.01
CA TYR A 105 -2.63 -14.40 -11.58
C TYR A 105 -1.57 -15.07 -10.70
N LEU A 106 -0.89 -16.09 -11.26
CA LEU A 106 0.16 -16.83 -10.56
C LEU A 106 1.51 -16.13 -10.66
N LEU A 107 2.46 -16.51 -9.80
CA LEU A 107 3.82 -15.99 -9.87
C LEU A 107 4.46 -16.29 -11.23
N LEU A 108 5.18 -15.31 -11.79
CA LEU A 108 6.05 -15.53 -12.93
C LEU A 108 7.26 -16.36 -12.52
N THR A 109 7.79 -17.12 -13.47
CA THR A 109 9.02 -17.88 -13.31
C THR A 109 10.11 -17.34 -14.22
N ASP A 110 11.37 -17.57 -13.84
CA ASP A 110 12.51 -17.35 -14.72
C ASP A 110 12.60 -18.44 -15.81
N SER A 111 13.58 -18.32 -16.70
CA SER A 111 13.81 -19.28 -17.79
C SER A 111 14.18 -20.70 -17.32
N LYS A 112 14.44 -20.89 -16.02
CA LYS A 112 14.73 -22.18 -15.39
C LYS A 112 13.55 -22.69 -14.55
N GLY A 113 12.41 -22.01 -14.60
CA GLY A 113 11.21 -22.39 -13.85
C GLY A 113 11.23 -21.98 -12.37
N LYS A 114 12.18 -21.12 -11.94
CA LYS A 114 12.21 -20.63 -10.56
C LYS A 114 11.26 -19.45 -10.40
N PRO A 115 10.39 -19.42 -9.36
CA PRO A 115 9.48 -18.29 -9.15
C PRO A 115 10.24 -16.99 -8.89
N LEU A 116 9.75 -15.91 -9.48
CA LEU A 116 10.24 -14.54 -9.31
C LEU A 116 9.66 -13.91 -8.03
N ALA A 117 9.99 -14.51 -6.88
CA ALA A 117 9.59 -14.05 -5.56
C ALA A 117 10.70 -14.28 -4.52
N SER A 118 10.54 -13.74 -3.32
CA SER A 118 11.43 -14.02 -2.19
C SER A 118 11.49 -15.52 -1.92
N SER A 119 12.68 -16.12 -1.87
CA SER A 119 12.83 -17.59 -1.80
C SER A 119 12.36 -18.20 -0.48
N ASN A 120 12.34 -17.40 0.58
CA ASN A 120 11.79 -17.70 1.89
C ASN A 120 11.09 -16.46 2.43
N LEU A 121 10.23 -16.66 3.43
CA LEU A 121 9.65 -15.59 4.22
C LEU A 121 9.72 -15.99 5.69
N GLN A 122 10.71 -15.43 6.37
CA GLN A 122 10.89 -15.51 7.81
C GLN A 122 10.79 -14.12 8.40
N LEU A 123 10.04 -14.00 9.49
CA LEU A 123 9.87 -12.80 10.27
C LEU A 123 10.65 -12.93 11.57
N ASP A 124 11.28 -11.86 12.01
CA ASP A 124 12.02 -11.79 13.28
C ASP A 124 11.61 -10.57 14.11
N ASP A 125 11.99 -10.56 15.38
CA ASP A 125 11.65 -9.52 16.35
C ASP A 125 12.81 -8.56 16.64
N ARG A 126 13.88 -8.59 15.84
CA ARG A 126 15.13 -7.87 16.15
C ARG A 126 15.08 -6.38 15.77
N GLY A 127 14.00 -5.92 15.14
CA GLY A 127 13.88 -4.55 14.68
C GLY A 127 12.43 -4.11 14.46
N PRO A 128 12.24 -2.82 14.08
CA PRO A 128 10.91 -2.26 13.83
C PRO A 128 10.21 -2.89 12.62
N GLN A 129 10.98 -3.43 11.67
CA GLN A 129 10.49 -4.23 10.57
C GLN A 129 10.84 -5.69 10.83
N ALA A 130 9.82 -6.55 10.88
CA ALA A 130 9.98 -7.96 11.13
C ALA A 130 10.40 -8.75 9.88
N GLY A 131 10.09 -8.25 8.69
CA GLY A 131 10.47 -8.89 7.43
C GLY A 131 10.01 -8.13 6.21
N ALA A 132 10.37 -8.64 5.04
CA ALA A 132 9.93 -8.11 3.75
C ALA A 132 9.73 -9.25 2.76
N TRP A 133 8.78 -9.04 1.84
CA TRP A 133 8.48 -9.97 0.77
C TRP A 133 8.30 -9.24 -0.55
N HIS A 134 8.63 -9.89 -1.66
CA HIS A 134 8.25 -9.45 -2.98
C HIS A 134 7.89 -10.63 -3.88
N GLY A 135 7.05 -10.37 -4.88
CA GLY A 135 6.69 -11.32 -5.92
C GLY A 135 6.29 -10.62 -7.20
N THR A 136 6.62 -11.23 -8.34
CA THR A 136 6.29 -10.73 -9.67
C THR A 136 5.25 -11.61 -10.33
N PHE A 137 4.21 -10.99 -10.87
CA PHE A 137 3.05 -11.61 -11.49
C PHE A 137 2.88 -11.07 -12.93
N PRO A 138 2.14 -11.78 -13.81
CA PRO A 138 1.60 -11.14 -14.99
C PRO A 138 0.74 -9.95 -14.56
N ALA A 139 0.93 -8.82 -15.23
CA ALA A 139 0.26 -7.59 -14.84
C ALA A 139 -1.23 -7.64 -15.24
N PRO A 140 -2.16 -7.47 -14.28
CA PRO A 140 -3.58 -7.29 -14.62
C PRO A 140 -3.80 -6.01 -15.45
N GLN A 141 -5.03 -5.69 -15.83
CA GLN A 141 -5.31 -4.41 -16.50
C GLN A 141 -4.92 -3.23 -15.60
N ALA A 142 -4.26 -2.20 -16.16
CA ALA A 142 -3.96 -0.98 -15.43
C ALA A 142 -5.25 -0.33 -14.90
N GLY A 143 -5.17 0.25 -13.69
CA GLY A 143 -6.32 0.81 -12.99
C GLY A 143 -7.29 -0.21 -12.39
N ALA A 144 -7.10 -1.52 -12.63
CA ALA A 144 -7.94 -2.55 -12.03
C ALA A 144 -7.66 -2.68 -10.51
N SER A 145 -8.68 -3.11 -9.77
CA SER A 145 -8.54 -3.52 -8.37
C SER A 145 -7.92 -4.91 -8.30
N ALA A 146 -6.94 -5.10 -7.41
CA ALA A 146 -6.23 -6.33 -7.21
C ALA A 146 -6.04 -6.63 -5.72
N THR A 147 -6.01 -7.92 -5.37
CA THR A 147 -5.76 -8.41 -4.01
C THR A 147 -4.67 -9.47 -4.04
N LEU A 148 -3.65 -9.32 -3.21
CA LEU A 148 -2.58 -10.29 -3.05
C LEU A 148 -2.97 -11.35 -2.02
N GLN A 149 -2.74 -12.62 -2.35
CA GLN A 149 -2.85 -13.76 -1.46
C GLN A 149 -1.46 -14.27 -1.11
N LEU A 150 -1.21 -14.45 0.18
CA LEU A 150 0.01 -15.02 0.75
C LEU A 150 -0.37 -16.05 1.82
N PRO A 151 0.44 -17.10 2.01
CA PRO A 151 0.19 -18.10 3.03
C PRO A 151 0.23 -17.50 4.44
N GLY A 152 -0.68 -17.96 5.31
CA GLY A 152 -0.66 -17.61 6.74
C GLY A 152 -1.10 -16.19 7.11
N MET A 153 -1.67 -15.44 6.18
CA MET A 153 -2.21 -14.10 6.42
C MET A 153 -3.52 -13.87 5.68
N GLU A 154 -4.21 -12.80 6.06
CA GLU A 154 -5.38 -12.32 5.36
C GLU A 154 -5.02 -11.79 3.95
N PRO A 155 -5.98 -11.75 3.02
CA PRO A 155 -5.77 -11.15 1.70
C PRO A 155 -5.32 -9.68 1.81
N LEU A 156 -4.20 -9.34 1.19
CA LEU A 156 -3.67 -7.98 1.19
C LEU A 156 -4.22 -7.20 -0.01
N GLY A 157 -5.23 -6.38 0.25
CA GLY A 157 -5.91 -5.58 -0.76
C GLY A 157 -7.28 -5.10 -0.27
N PRO A 158 -8.06 -4.46 -1.15
CA PRO A 158 -7.74 -4.19 -2.55
C PRO A 158 -6.70 -3.08 -2.73
N PHE A 159 -5.86 -3.20 -3.76
CA PHE A 159 -4.98 -2.15 -4.27
C PHE A 159 -5.21 -1.91 -5.76
N THR A 160 -4.96 -0.69 -6.22
CA THR A 160 -5.03 -0.34 -7.65
C THR A 160 -3.76 -0.76 -8.37
N VAL A 161 -3.91 -1.46 -9.50
CA VAL A 161 -2.79 -1.80 -10.38
C VAL A 161 -2.26 -0.53 -11.05
N PRO A 162 -0.96 -0.19 -10.90
CA PRO A 162 -0.37 0.99 -11.52
C PRO A 162 -0.47 0.97 -13.06
N GLU A 163 -0.35 2.14 -13.66
CA GLU A 163 -0.16 2.33 -15.10
C GLU A 163 1.18 1.78 -15.60
#